data_AF-A0A183G627-F1
#
_entry.id   AF-A0A183G627-F1
#
_cell.length_a   1.000
_cell.length_b   1.000
_cell.length_c   1.000
_cell.angle_alpha   90.00
_cell.angle_beta   90.00
_cell.angle_gamma   90.00
#
_symmetry.space_group_name_H-M   'P 1'
#
loop_
_entity.id
_entity.type
_entity.pdbx_description
1 polymer ?
#
loop_
_entity_poly.entity_id
_entity_poly.type
_entity_poly.pdbx_seq_one_letter_code
_entity_poly.pdbx_strand_id
1 'polypeptide(L)'
;MKRGKATGPDDLAADLWKSKLWYPAEWLAKFFNQVIKDKKVSECWHNSTTTPIWKKKGSPADRSNYLPIRLLLHSMKIFERIPDRRIREIVKVSNNQCGFAAGCGTVDAIHTALLLLEKHREKQRPVHIAFLDLEKACDRDRCSQNIDIR
;
A
#
# COMPACT_ATOMS: atom_id res chain seq x y z
N MET A 1 2.92 14.33 -1.72
CA MET A 1 2.57 13.94 -0.34
C MET A 1 1.75 15.04 0.34
N LYS A 2 1.00 14.77 1.42
CA LYS A 2 0.29 15.83 2.19
C LYS A 2 1.25 16.49 3.20
N ARG A 3 0.95 17.71 3.65
CA ARG A 3 1.72 18.39 4.72
C ARG A 3 1.48 17.68 6.07
N GLY A 4 2.36 17.85 7.05
CA GLY A 4 2.21 17.26 8.39
C GLY A 4 2.30 15.72 8.43
N LYS A 5 2.98 15.09 7.46
CA LYS A 5 3.26 13.65 7.52
C LYS A 5 4.49 13.39 8.39
N ALA A 6 4.42 12.32 9.19
CA ALA A 6 5.54 11.85 10.01
C ALA A 6 6.80 11.63 9.15
N THR A 7 7.93 12.01 9.72
CA THR A 7 9.25 11.91 9.10
C THR A 7 9.68 10.45 8.95
N GLY A 8 10.60 10.21 8.02
CA GLY A 8 11.37 8.97 8.01
C GLY A 8 12.55 9.07 8.98
N PRO A 9 13.46 8.08 8.95
CA PRO A 9 14.72 8.08 9.71
C PRO A 9 15.63 9.30 9.49
N ASP A 10 15.39 10.09 8.44
CA ASP A 10 16.16 11.29 8.08
C ASP A 10 15.63 12.57 8.74
N ASP A 11 14.52 12.51 9.47
CA ASP A 11 13.83 13.64 10.10
C ASP A 11 13.46 14.79 9.14
N LEU A 12 13.45 14.52 7.83
CA LEU A 12 13.10 15.50 6.83
C LEU A 12 11.58 15.57 6.67
N ALA A 13 10.99 16.70 7.06
CA ALA A 13 9.55 16.91 6.93
C ALA A 13 9.08 16.93 5.46
N ALA A 14 7.84 16.50 5.22
CA ALA A 14 7.23 16.54 3.89
C ALA A 14 7.15 17.96 3.29
N ASP A 15 7.18 19.00 4.13
CA ASP A 15 7.14 20.40 3.72
C ASP A 15 8.44 20.87 3.07
N LEU A 16 9.59 20.32 3.47
CA LEU A 16 10.87 20.61 2.84
C LEU A 16 10.86 20.26 1.35
N TRP A 17 10.30 19.09 1.02
CA TRP A 17 10.14 18.59 -0.35
C TRP A 17 9.11 19.36 -1.18
N LYS A 18 8.34 20.25 -0.56
CA LYS A 18 7.39 21.16 -1.22
C LYS A 18 7.86 22.60 -1.23
N SER A 19 8.97 22.89 -0.57
CA SER A 19 9.48 24.26 -0.46
C SER A 19 9.98 24.75 -1.82
N LYS A 20 9.86 26.06 -2.05
CA LYS A 20 10.44 26.74 -3.22
C LYS A 20 11.90 27.13 -3.01
N LEU A 21 12.44 26.90 -1.81
CA LEU A 21 13.74 27.41 -1.38
C LEU A 21 14.93 26.75 -2.09
N TRP A 22 14.82 25.50 -2.51
CA TRP A 22 15.96 24.72 -3.00
C TRP A 22 15.67 23.86 -4.24
N TYR A 23 14.56 24.13 -4.94
CA TYR A 23 14.16 23.41 -6.17
C TYR A 23 14.16 21.87 -6.02
N PRO A 24 13.43 21.32 -5.03
CA PRO A 24 13.45 19.88 -4.72
C PRO A 24 13.10 18.99 -5.91
N ALA A 25 12.23 19.44 -6.81
CA ALA A 25 11.78 18.66 -7.96
C ALA A 25 12.93 18.37 -8.96
N GLU A 26 13.77 19.37 -9.26
CA GLU A 26 14.89 19.20 -10.19
C GLU A 26 15.97 18.29 -9.60
N TRP A 27 16.27 18.49 -8.32
CA TRP A 27 17.21 17.63 -7.60
C TRP A 27 16.72 16.18 -7.55
N LEU A 28 15.45 15.96 -7.17
CA LEU A 28 14.85 14.63 -7.15
C LEU A 28 14.84 13.97 -8.52
N ALA A 29 14.53 14.72 -9.59
CA ALA A 29 14.55 14.19 -10.95
C ALA A 29 15.94 13.69 -11.36
N LYS A 30 16.99 14.48 -11.11
CA LYS A 30 18.38 14.07 -11.37
C LYS A 30 18.75 12.83 -10.55
N PHE A 31 18.44 12.85 -9.26
CA PHE A 31 18.73 11.75 -8.34
C PHE A 31 18.02 10.45 -8.75
N PHE A 32 16.72 10.50 -9.06
CA PHE A 32 15.95 9.32 -9.47
C PHE A 32 16.41 8.76 -10.81
N ASN A 33 16.74 9.64 -11.77
CA ASN A 33 17.29 9.19 -13.05
C ASN A 33 18.64 8.48 -12.86
N GLN A 34 19.47 8.94 -11.91
CA GLN A 34 20.71 8.28 -11.56
C GLN A 34 20.46 6.88 -10.95
N VAL A 35 19.54 6.78 -9.98
CA VAL A 35 19.13 5.49 -9.37
C VAL A 35 18.68 4.47 -10.43
N ILE A 36 17.87 4.91 -11.41
CA ILE A 36 17.42 4.05 -12.51
C ILE A 36 18.57 3.67 -13.44
N LYS A 37 19.42 4.64 -13.81
CA LYS A 37 20.57 4.41 -14.69
C LYS A 37 21.54 3.39 -14.11
N ASP A 38 21.84 3.53 -12.82
CA ASP A 38 22.79 2.68 -12.11
C ASP A 38 22.16 1.36 -11.65
N LYS A 39 20.82 1.23 -11.73
CA LYS A 39 20.04 0.10 -11.21
C LYS A 39 20.34 -0.19 -9.73
N LYS A 40 20.75 0.84 -8.98
CA LYS A 40 21.13 0.74 -7.58
C LYS A 40 20.36 1.78 -6.78
N VAL A 41 19.63 1.32 -5.79
CA VAL A 41 18.96 2.19 -4.82
C VAL A 41 19.96 2.78 -3.84
N SER A 42 19.61 3.94 -3.26
CA SER A 42 20.43 4.55 -2.22
C SER A 42 20.44 3.70 -0.96
N GLU A 43 21.60 3.58 -0.31
CA GLU A 43 21.75 2.81 0.93
C GLU A 43 20.77 3.26 2.01
N CYS A 44 20.50 4.58 2.08
CA CYS A 44 19.56 5.14 3.05
C CYS A 44 18.12 4.64 2.86
N TRP A 45 17.74 4.13 1.69
CA TRP A 45 16.40 3.57 1.44
C TRP A 45 16.22 2.18 2.06
N HIS A 46 17.29 1.51 2.49
CA HIS A 46 17.19 0.27 3.27
C HIS A 46 16.76 0.52 4.72
N ASN A 47 16.87 1.75 5.21
CA ASN A 47 16.54 2.11 6.58
C ASN A 47 15.08 2.59 6.70
N SER A 48 14.40 2.13 7.75
CA SER A 48 13.05 2.58 8.10
C SER A 48 12.84 2.56 9.60
N THR A 49 11.98 3.46 10.09
CA THR A 49 11.58 3.47 11.50
C THR A 49 10.28 2.70 11.64
N THR A 50 10.27 1.62 12.44
CA THR A 50 9.04 0.86 12.70
C THR A 50 8.37 1.35 13.98
N THR A 51 7.16 1.88 13.87
CA THR A 51 6.37 2.36 15.00
C THR A 51 5.17 1.44 15.21
N PRO A 52 5.04 0.77 16.37
CA PRO A 52 3.87 -0.06 16.66
C PRO A 52 2.66 0.83 17.03
N ILE A 53 1.53 0.64 16.35
CA ILE A 53 0.25 1.29 16.69
C ILE A 53 -0.67 0.28 17.36
N TRP A 54 -1.11 0.58 18.58
CA TRP A 54 -2.04 -0.27 19.30
C TRP A 54 -3.41 -0.30 18.61
N LYS A 55 -3.94 -1.51 18.34
CA LYS A 55 -5.24 -1.74 17.69
C LYS A 55 -6.43 -1.37 18.58
N LYS A 56 -6.21 -0.91 19.82
CA LYS A 56 -7.24 -0.63 20.83
C LYS A 56 -8.13 -1.85 21.14
N LYS A 57 -7.55 -3.04 21.04
CA LYS A 57 -8.20 -4.32 21.33
C LYS A 57 -7.24 -5.19 22.15
N GLY A 58 -7.76 -5.91 23.13
CA GLY A 58 -6.98 -6.80 23.98
C GLY A 58 -6.02 -6.08 24.93
N SER A 59 -5.12 -6.83 25.55
CA SER A 59 -4.12 -6.30 26.48
C SER A 59 -3.02 -5.52 25.75
N PRO A 60 -2.63 -4.31 26.21
CA PRO A 60 -1.45 -3.60 25.71
C PRO A 60 -0.12 -4.34 25.94
N ALA A 61 -0.09 -5.33 26.83
CA ALA A 61 1.12 -6.14 27.05
C ALA A 61 1.37 -7.15 25.91
N ASP A 62 0.35 -7.47 25.12
CA ASP A 62 0.45 -8.45 24.04
C ASP A 62 0.84 -7.76 22.72
N ARG A 63 1.96 -8.21 22.14
CA ARG A 63 2.51 -7.70 20.87
C ARG A 63 1.56 -7.93 19.69
N SER A 64 0.70 -8.95 19.71
CA SER A 64 -0.23 -9.27 18.62
C SER A 64 -1.32 -8.19 18.44
N ASN A 65 -1.56 -7.41 19.49
CA ASN A 65 -2.51 -6.30 19.52
C ASN A 65 -1.95 -5.00 18.94
N TYR A 66 -0.73 -5.02 18.39
CA TYR A 66 -0.14 -3.88 17.69
C TYR A 66 -0.10 -4.12 16.18
N LEU A 67 -0.21 -3.03 15.43
CA LEU A 67 0.03 -2.97 13.99
C LEU A 67 1.38 -2.26 13.76
N PRO A 68 2.41 -2.94 13.26
CA PRO A 68 3.66 -2.28 12.91
C PRO A 68 3.45 -1.38 11.71
N ILE A 69 3.85 -0.10 11.81
CA ILE A 69 3.88 0.82 10.68
C ILE A 69 5.34 1.20 10.39
N ARG A 70 5.78 0.98 9.16
CA ARG A 70 7.12 1.36 8.69
C ARG A 70 7.09 2.79 8.14
N LEU A 71 7.86 3.67 8.74
CA LEU A 71 8.10 5.02 8.27
C LEU A 71 9.33 5.00 7.35
N LEU A 72 9.06 5.03 6.04
CA LEU A 72 10.10 5.16 5.01
C LEU A 72 10.51 6.62 4.81
N LEU A 73 11.70 6.82 4.24
CA LEU A 73 12.17 8.14 3.80
C LEU A 73 11.18 8.75 2.81
N HIS A 74 11.03 10.07 2.89
CA HIS A 74 10.13 10.80 2.00
C HIS A 74 10.56 10.73 0.54
N SER A 75 11.87 10.74 0.27
CA SER A 75 12.41 10.58 -1.09
C SER A 75 12.02 9.24 -1.71
N MET A 76 12.10 8.14 -0.95
CA MET A 76 11.67 6.80 -1.36
C MET A 76 10.15 6.77 -1.66
N LYS A 77 9.32 7.31 -0.75
CA LYS A 77 7.87 7.39 -0.97
C LYS A 77 7.48 8.21 -2.20
N ILE A 78 8.26 9.24 -2.55
CA ILE A 78 8.07 10.00 -3.78
C ILE A 78 8.47 9.15 -4.98
N PHE A 79 9.62 8.49 -4.91
CA PHE A 79 10.12 7.63 -5.98
C PHE A 79 9.11 6.53 -6.32
N GLU A 80 8.64 5.75 -5.35
CA GLU A 80 7.69 4.62 -5.52
C GLU A 80 6.36 5.02 -6.18
N ARG A 81 5.91 6.26 -5.96
CA ARG A 81 4.66 6.76 -6.56
C ARG A 81 4.77 6.93 -8.08
N ILE A 82 5.98 7.17 -8.59
CA ILE A 82 6.20 7.39 -10.03
C ILE A 82 5.97 6.09 -10.82
N PRO A 83 6.65 4.95 -10.51
CA PRO A 83 6.38 3.69 -11.17
C PRO A 83 4.99 3.15 -10.81
N ASP A 84 4.48 3.28 -9.57
CA ASP A 84 3.11 2.85 -9.23
C ASP A 84 2.08 3.49 -10.17
N ARG A 85 2.19 4.82 -10.41
CA ARG A 85 1.30 5.51 -11.35
C ARG A 85 1.43 4.97 -12.77
N ARG A 86 2.66 4.80 -13.28
CA ARG A 86 2.90 4.30 -14.64
C ARG A 86 2.41 2.86 -14.81
N ILE A 87 2.60 2.01 -13.80
CA ILE A 87 2.13 0.62 -13.82
C ILE A 87 0.61 0.58 -13.86
N ARG A 88 -0.08 1.43 -13.09
CA ARG A 88 -1.55 1.53 -13.13
C ARG A 88 -2.11 1.97 -14.48
N GLU A 89 -1.34 2.69 -15.29
CA GLU A 89 -1.73 3.07 -16.65
C GLU A 89 -1.62 1.87 -17.63
N ILE A 90 -0.82 0.86 -17.30
CA ILE A 90 -0.55 -0.31 -18.16
C ILE A 90 -1.36 -1.53 -17.71
N VAL A 91 -1.48 -1.74 -16.40
CA VAL A 91 -2.10 -2.93 -15.79
C VAL A 91 -3.59 -2.67 -15.58
N LYS A 92 -4.42 -3.46 -16.24
CA LYS A 92 -5.86 -3.50 -15.97
C LYS A 92 -6.16 -4.52 -14.87
N VAL A 93 -6.68 -4.02 -13.76
CA VAL A 93 -7.17 -4.84 -12.65
C VAL A 93 -8.53 -5.46 -13.03
N SER A 94 -8.83 -6.66 -12.53
CA SER A 94 -10.12 -7.33 -12.77
C SER A 94 -11.28 -6.47 -12.28
N ASN A 95 -12.40 -6.47 -13.03
CA ASN A 95 -13.62 -5.75 -12.63
C ASN A 95 -14.21 -6.28 -11.32
N ASN A 96 -13.82 -7.48 -10.88
CA ASN A 96 -14.27 -8.07 -9.62
C ASN A 96 -13.44 -7.61 -8.41
N GLN A 97 -12.35 -6.84 -8.63
CA GLN A 97 -11.51 -6.32 -7.55
C GLN A 97 -11.86 -4.86 -7.27
N CYS A 98 -12.33 -4.62 -6.04
CA CYS A 98 -12.61 -3.27 -5.56
C CYS A 98 -11.57 -2.75 -4.56
N GLY A 99 -10.80 -3.65 -3.93
CA GLY A 99 -9.68 -3.24 -3.07
C GLY A 99 -8.56 -2.59 -3.88
N PHE A 100 -8.17 -1.37 -3.49
CA PHE A 100 -7.10 -0.57 -4.12
C PHE A 100 -7.31 -0.25 -5.61
N ALA A 101 -8.55 -0.41 -6.11
CA ALA A 101 -8.95 -0.06 -7.46
C ALA A 101 -9.58 1.35 -7.46
N ALA A 102 -9.19 2.18 -8.44
CA ALA A 102 -9.81 3.49 -8.61
C ALA A 102 -11.25 3.33 -9.10
N GLY A 103 -12.19 4.06 -8.50
CA GLY A 103 -13.59 4.07 -8.94
C GLY A 103 -14.44 2.88 -8.49
N CYS A 104 -13.91 1.95 -7.67
CA CYS A 104 -14.73 0.96 -6.95
C CYS A 104 -14.51 1.09 -5.43
N GLY A 105 -15.59 1.32 -4.69
CA GLY A 105 -15.57 1.40 -3.22
C GLY A 105 -16.18 0.17 -2.55
N THR A 106 -16.19 0.19 -1.21
CA THR A 106 -16.82 -0.88 -0.40
C THR A 106 -18.32 -1.00 -0.69
N VAL A 107 -18.99 0.12 -0.95
CA VAL A 107 -20.43 0.13 -1.28
C VAL A 107 -20.70 -0.63 -2.57
N ASP A 108 -19.88 -0.40 -3.61
CA ASP A 108 -20.02 -1.08 -4.90
C ASP A 108 -19.77 -2.58 -4.78
N ALA A 109 -18.76 -2.98 -3.97
CA ALA A 109 -18.47 -4.38 -3.71
C ALA A 109 -19.62 -5.08 -2.97
N ILE A 110 -20.18 -4.45 -1.93
CA ILE A 110 -21.35 -4.96 -1.21
C ILE A 110 -22.56 -5.05 -2.15
N HIS A 111 -22.83 -4.00 -2.91
CA HIS A 111 -23.95 -3.96 -3.85
C HIS A 111 -23.83 -5.08 -4.90
N THR A 112 -22.64 -5.28 -5.45
CA THR A 112 -22.38 -6.38 -6.40
C THR A 112 -22.65 -7.74 -5.77
N ALA A 113 -22.21 -7.97 -4.53
CA ALA A 113 -22.49 -9.21 -3.81
C ALA A 113 -23.99 -9.42 -3.55
N LEU A 114 -24.73 -8.36 -3.20
CA LEU A 114 -26.18 -8.41 -2.99
C LEU A 114 -26.93 -8.72 -4.30
N LEU A 115 -26.58 -8.06 -5.40
CA LEU A 115 -27.16 -8.35 -6.73
C LEU A 115 -26.91 -9.80 -7.16
N LEU A 116 -25.72 -10.34 -6.87
CA LEU A 116 -25.41 -11.74 -7.15
C LEU A 116 -26.32 -12.68 -6.34
N LEU A 117 -26.57 -12.39 -5.06
CA LEU A 117 -27.47 -13.18 -4.22
C LEU A 117 -28.91 -13.12 -4.71
N GLU A 118 -29.42 -11.93 -5.02
CA GLU A 118 -30.79 -11.73 -5.53
C GLU A 118 -31.02 -12.50 -6.83
N LYS A 119 -30.11 -12.37 -7.79
CA LYS A 119 -30.22 -13.04 -9.10
C LYS A 119 -30.23 -14.57 -9.02
N HIS A 120 -29.54 -15.15 -8.04
CA HIS A 120 -29.57 -16.60 -7.83
C HIS A 120 -30.84 -17.04 -7.09
N ARG A 121 -31.32 -16.22 -6.14
CA ARG A 121 -32.59 -16.43 -5.44
C ARG A 121 -33.78 -16.44 -6.42
N GLU A 122 -33.83 -15.49 -7.35
CA GLU A 122 -34.86 -15.45 -8.42
C GLU A 122 -34.88 -16.73 -9.26
N LYS A 123 -33.70 -17.31 -9.50
CA LYS A 123 -33.55 -18.55 -10.28
C LYS A 123 -33.70 -19.83 -9.47
N GLN A 124 -34.04 -19.72 -8.17
CA GLN A 124 -34.14 -20.87 -7.25
C GLN A 124 -32.86 -21.73 -7.24
N ARG A 125 -31.69 -21.10 -7.41
CA ARG A 125 -30.40 -21.79 -7.39
C ARG A 125 -29.73 -21.60 -6.03
N PRO A 126 -29.15 -22.66 -5.44
CA PRO A 126 -28.39 -22.53 -4.20
C PRO A 126 -27.16 -21.64 -4.42
N VAL A 127 -26.83 -20.82 -3.42
CA VAL A 127 -25.60 -20.02 -3.38
C VAL A 127 -24.85 -20.35 -2.10
N HIS A 128 -23.55 -20.56 -2.24
CA HIS A 128 -22.63 -20.71 -1.12
C HIS A 128 -21.62 -19.57 -1.18
N ILE A 129 -21.38 -18.92 -0.04
CA ILE A 129 -20.40 -17.83 0.08
C ILE A 129 -19.28 -18.32 1.00
N ALA A 130 -18.04 -18.15 0.55
CA ALA A 130 -16.85 -18.35 1.36
C ALA A 130 -16.16 -17.00 1.59
N PHE A 131 -15.86 -16.69 2.85
CA PHE A 131 -15.06 -15.52 3.22
C PHE A 131 -13.61 -15.95 3.39
N LEU A 132 -12.71 -15.34 2.62
CA LEU A 132 -11.28 -15.59 2.67
C LEU A 132 -10.58 -14.33 3.19
N ASP A 133 -9.78 -14.49 4.25
CA ASP A 133 -8.93 -13.43 4.80
C ASP A 133 -7.50 -13.94 4.94
N LEU A 134 -6.53 -13.10 4.55
CA LEU A 134 -5.12 -13.44 4.60
C LEU A 134 -4.48 -12.87 5.86
N GLU A 135 -4.05 -13.75 6.76
CA GLU A 135 -3.39 -13.33 8.00
C GLU A 135 -2.05 -12.63 7.68
N LYS A 136 -1.90 -11.36 8.08
CA LYS A 136 -0.68 -10.55 7.89
C LYS A 136 -0.23 -10.43 6.43
N ALA A 137 -1.17 -10.19 5.51
CA ALA A 137 -0.92 -10.10 4.07
C ALA A 137 0.30 -9.22 3.71
N CYS A 138 0.48 -8.05 4.34
CA CYS A 138 1.58 -7.13 4.05
C CYS A 138 2.92 -7.50 4.70
N ASP A 139 2.95 -8.41 5.68
CA ASP A 139 4.19 -8.86 6.31
C ASP A 139 4.68 -10.18 5.71
N ARG A 140 3.78 -10.94 5.07
CA ARG A 140 4.07 -12.26 4.49
C ARG A 140 4.52 -12.20 3.03
N ASP A 141 4.89 -11.03 2.51
CA ASP A 141 5.40 -10.87 1.15
C ASP A 141 6.64 -11.74 0.95
N ARG A 142 6.42 -12.94 0.40
CA ARG A 142 7.45 -13.92 0.04
C ARG A 142 8.13 -13.40 -1.21
N CYS A 143 9.15 -12.56 -1.03
CA CYS A 143 10.04 -12.18 -2.13
C CYS A 143 10.80 -13.39 -2.71
N SER A 144 10.74 -14.57 -2.08
CA SER A 144 11.14 -15.87 -2.66
C SER A 144 10.49 -17.02 -1.90
N GLN A 145 9.40 -17.62 -2.41
CA GLN A 145 9.05 -19.06 -2.33
C GLN A 145 7.56 -19.30 -2.68
N ASN A 146 7.36 -20.40 -3.40
CA ASN A 146 6.09 -20.88 -3.96
C ASN A 146 4.94 -20.90 -2.94
N ILE A 147 3.75 -20.59 -3.44
CA ILE A 147 2.48 -20.73 -2.75
C ILE A 147 2.25 -22.22 -2.49
N ASP A 148 2.30 -22.62 -1.22
CA ASP A 148 1.76 -23.89 -0.75
C ASP A 148 0.48 -23.55 0.02
N ILE A 149 -0.64 -24.03 -0.51
CA ILE A 149 -1.97 -23.90 0.10
C ILE A 149 -2.13 -25.10 1.03
N ARG A 150 -2.30 -24.85 2.33
CA ARG A 150 -2.83 -25.83 3.28
C ARG A 150 -4.34 -25.68 3.38
#